data_AF-K5DLT2-F1
#
_entry.id   AF-K5DLT2-F1
#
_cell.length_a   1.000
_cell.length_b   1.000
_cell.length_c   1.000
_cell.angle_alpha   90.00
_cell.angle_beta   90.00
_cell.angle_gamma   90.00
#
_symmetry.space_group_name_H-M   'P 1'
#
loop_
_entity.id
_entity.type
_entity.pdbx_description
1 polymer ?
#
loop_
_entity_poly.entity_id
_entity_poly.type
_entity_poly.pdbx_seq_one_letter_code
_entity_poly.pdbx_strand_id
1 'polypeptide(L)'
;MTKESMTAAELMAELASDPEYQRKMREKEEARQKKKQVLIEHQKELIAECGEVGVNIKSVWDLVNTSESYHAAIPVLVDHLHKDHESRTIQGIVRALTTHESRGVAFDALVRLFKSTAEGTSELKWLIGAALAESATASDVDVVINLANDESHGRGREFLPLGLIIASKESVLPILQGWTNDPELSKSAKKAIKLLR
;
A
#
# COMPACT_ATOMS: atom_id res chain seq x y z
N MET A 1 21.29 36.09 24.09
CA MET A 1 20.61 36.76 22.96
C MET A 1 19.34 35.98 22.65
N THR A 2 18.20 36.50 23.06
CA THR A 2 16.87 35.96 22.76
C THR A 2 16.61 36.16 21.27
N LYS A 3 16.41 35.07 20.53
CA LYS A 3 16.03 35.12 19.12
C LYS A 3 14.65 35.77 19.05
N GLU A 4 14.54 36.94 18.43
CA GLU A 4 13.25 37.61 18.25
C GLU A 4 12.28 36.66 17.54
N SER A 5 11.02 36.65 17.98
CA SER A 5 9.98 35.83 17.39
C SER A 5 9.69 36.35 15.98
N MET A 6 10.17 35.65 14.96
CA MET A 6 9.91 35.97 13.57
C MET A 6 8.61 35.31 13.10
N THR A 7 7.81 36.03 12.32
CA THR A 7 6.60 35.49 11.69
C THR A 7 6.94 34.55 10.53
N ALA A 8 6.01 33.69 10.14
CA ALA A 8 6.20 32.80 9.00
C ALA A 8 6.42 33.56 7.68
N ALA A 9 5.82 34.75 7.53
CA ALA A 9 5.98 35.58 6.34
C ALA A 9 7.39 36.21 6.27
N GLU A 10 7.89 36.72 7.39
CA GLU A 10 9.25 37.27 7.50
C GLU A 10 10.29 36.18 7.26
N LEU A 11 10.10 34.98 7.82
CA LEU A 11 10.95 33.83 7.56
C LEU A 11 10.97 33.46 6.08
N MET A 12 9.82 33.42 5.41
CA MET A 12 9.76 33.09 3.98
C MET A 12 10.43 34.16 3.11
N ALA A 13 10.35 35.44 3.49
CA ALA A 13 11.04 36.54 2.80
C ALA A 13 12.56 36.49 2.99
N GLU A 14 13.03 36.15 4.19
CA GLU A 14 14.46 35.92 4.47
C GLU A 14 14.99 34.74 3.66
N LEU A 15 14.28 33.60 3.67
CA LEU A 15 14.63 32.42 2.89
C LEU A 15 14.56 32.66 1.37
N ALA A 16 13.65 33.51 0.90
CA ALA A 16 13.60 33.91 -0.51
C ALA A 16 14.84 34.70 -0.94
N SER A 17 15.42 35.47 -0.01
CA SER A 17 16.58 36.34 -0.26
C SER A 17 17.92 35.65 0.01
N ASP A 18 17.93 34.53 0.73
CA ASP A 18 19.12 33.71 1.00
C ASP A 18 19.56 32.89 -0.24
N PRO A 19 20.69 33.21 -0.88
CA PRO A 19 21.16 32.51 -2.08
C PRO A 19 21.51 31.03 -1.83
N GLU A 20 22.00 30.69 -0.63
CA GLU A 20 22.37 29.33 -0.25
C GLU A 20 21.13 28.46 -0.08
N TYR A 21 20.10 28.99 0.60
CA TYR A 21 18.80 28.32 0.72
C TYR A 21 18.17 28.10 -0.66
N GLN A 22 18.15 29.12 -1.52
CA GLN A 22 17.60 29.00 -2.87
C GLN A 22 18.36 27.99 -3.73
N ARG A 23 19.70 27.93 -3.63
CA ARG A 23 20.51 26.91 -4.32
C ARG A 23 20.14 25.50 -3.86
N LYS A 24 20.08 25.28 -2.55
CA LYS A 24 19.69 23.99 -1.96
C LYS A 24 18.28 23.55 -2.36
N MET A 25 17.34 24.51 -2.44
CA MET A 25 15.97 24.24 -2.89
C MET A 25 15.92 23.85 -4.37
N ARG A 26 16.67 24.54 -5.24
CA ARG A 26 16.79 24.17 -6.66
C ARG A 26 17.42 22.79 -6.85
N GLU A 27 18.53 22.50 -6.17
CA GLU A 27 19.19 21.18 -6.24
C GLU A 27 18.23 20.06 -5.79
N LYS A 28 17.47 20.29 -4.72
CA LYS A 28 16.46 19.34 -4.23
C LYS A 28 15.32 19.15 -5.23
N GLU A 29 14.86 20.23 -5.86
CA GLU A 29 13.80 20.17 -6.87
C GLU A 29 14.28 19.47 -8.14
N GLU A 30 15.49 19.78 -8.63
CA GLU A 30 16.09 19.10 -9.78
C GLU A 30 16.29 17.60 -9.52
N ALA A 31 16.78 17.23 -8.33
CA ALA A 31 16.89 15.84 -7.93
C ALA A 31 15.51 15.14 -7.87
N ARG A 32 14.48 15.85 -7.41
CA ARG A 32 13.09 15.35 -7.40
C ARG A 32 12.57 15.14 -8.81
N GLN A 33 12.80 16.08 -9.73
CA GLN A 33 12.38 15.98 -11.13
C GLN A 33 13.10 14.84 -11.85
N LYS A 34 14.42 14.69 -11.66
CA LYS A 34 15.18 13.56 -12.22
C LYS A 34 14.64 12.22 -11.75
N LYS A 35 14.39 12.07 -10.44
CA LYS A 35 13.78 10.85 -9.88
C LYS A 35 12.39 10.60 -10.44
N LYS A 36 11.58 11.65 -10.58
CA LYS A 36 10.24 11.57 -11.18
C LYS A 36 10.31 11.09 -12.63
N GLN A 37 11.24 11.59 -13.42
CA GLN A 37 11.38 11.21 -14.82
C GLN A 37 11.77 9.74 -14.98
N VAL A 38 12.68 9.24 -14.16
CA VAL A 38 13.06 7.81 -14.15
C VAL A 38 11.86 6.94 -13.78
N LEU A 39 11.09 7.33 -12.77
CA LEU A 39 9.87 6.61 -12.37
C LEU A 39 8.81 6.59 -13.48
N ILE A 40 8.62 7.71 -14.18
CA ILE A 40 7.67 7.79 -15.31
C ILE A 40 8.10 6.82 -16.41
N GLU A 41 9.39 6.78 -16.74
CA GLU A 41 9.92 5.88 -17.76
C GLU A 41 9.59 4.42 -17.45
N HIS A 42 9.80 4.01 -16.19
CA HIS A 42 9.51 2.66 -15.73
C HIS A 42 8.02 2.35 -15.65
N GLN A 43 7.15 3.38 -15.61
CA GLN A 43 5.69 3.23 -15.55
C GLN A 43 5.01 3.41 -16.90
N LYS A 44 5.74 3.66 -18.00
CA LYS A 44 5.14 3.96 -19.31
C LYS A 44 4.14 2.91 -19.76
N GLU A 45 4.52 1.64 -19.66
CA GLU A 45 3.66 0.52 -20.04
C GLU A 45 2.40 0.48 -19.17
N LEU A 46 2.54 0.59 -17.85
CA LEU A 46 1.42 0.63 -16.91
C LEU A 46 0.45 1.79 -17.22
N ILE A 47 1.00 2.97 -17.52
CA ILE A 47 0.21 4.16 -17.83
C ILE A 47 -0.57 3.96 -19.14
N ALA A 48 0.08 3.37 -20.16
CA ALA A 48 -0.55 3.10 -21.44
C ALA A 48 -1.70 2.08 -21.29
N GLU A 49 -1.45 0.95 -20.63
CA GLU A 49 -2.45 -0.10 -20.41
C GLU A 49 -3.64 0.40 -19.57
N CYS A 50 -3.40 1.23 -18.54
CA CYS A 50 -4.47 1.91 -17.80
C CYS A 50 -5.30 2.83 -18.72
N GLY A 51 -4.66 3.53 -19.65
CA GLY A 51 -5.33 4.38 -20.63
C GLY A 51 -6.23 3.61 -21.59
N GLU A 52 -5.83 2.41 -22.01
CA GLU A 52 -6.62 1.53 -22.88
C GLU A 52 -7.93 1.07 -22.24
N VAL A 53 -7.95 0.93 -20.91
CA VAL A 53 -9.16 0.63 -20.11
C VAL A 53 -9.89 1.89 -19.64
N GLY A 54 -9.53 3.07 -20.16
CA GLY A 54 -10.21 4.34 -19.89
C GLY A 54 -9.77 5.06 -18.62
N VAL A 55 -8.68 4.63 -17.98
CA VAL A 55 -8.15 5.22 -16.74
C VAL A 55 -6.89 6.03 -17.04
N ASN A 56 -7.07 7.34 -17.20
CA ASN A 56 -5.99 8.26 -17.56
C ASN A 56 -5.18 8.70 -16.33
N ILE A 57 -3.96 8.17 -16.18
CA ILE A 57 -3.04 8.52 -15.09
C ILE A 57 -1.71 9.02 -15.62
N LYS A 58 -1.00 9.81 -14.81
CA LYS A 58 0.40 10.23 -15.03
C LYS A 58 1.37 9.37 -14.23
N SER A 59 0.88 8.71 -13.19
CA SER A 59 1.61 7.70 -12.42
C SER A 59 0.63 6.82 -11.65
N VAL A 60 1.07 5.63 -11.23
CA VAL A 60 0.25 4.76 -10.36
C VAL A 60 -0.19 5.45 -9.06
N TRP A 61 0.55 6.45 -8.60
CA TRP A 61 0.21 7.24 -7.41
C TRP A 61 -1.03 8.11 -7.59
N ASP A 62 -1.47 8.35 -8.82
CA ASP A 62 -2.73 9.07 -9.07
C ASP A 62 -3.92 8.20 -8.62
N LEU A 63 -3.84 6.87 -8.79
CA LEU A 63 -4.84 5.91 -8.29
C LEU A 63 -4.85 5.83 -6.77
N VAL A 64 -3.70 5.99 -6.13
CA VAL A 64 -3.57 5.99 -4.66
C VAL A 64 -4.17 7.26 -4.05
N ASN A 65 -4.09 8.38 -4.75
CA ASN A 65 -4.48 9.70 -4.24
C ASN A 65 -5.86 10.17 -4.72
N THR A 66 -6.56 9.37 -5.53
CA THR A 66 -7.91 9.69 -6.00
C THR A 66 -8.97 9.07 -5.10
N SER A 67 -10.13 9.72 -5.04
CA SER A 67 -11.36 9.14 -4.49
C SER A 67 -12.26 8.53 -5.57
N GLU A 68 -11.92 8.73 -6.85
CA GLU A 68 -12.67 8.17 -7.98
C GLU A 68 -12.42 6.67 -8.10
N SER A 69 -13.45 5.91 -8.48
CA SER A 69 -13.30 4.48 -8.76
C SER A 69 -12.44 4.29 -10.00
N TYR A 70 -11.58 3.27 -9.95
CA TYR A 70 -10.71 2.84 -11.05
C TYR A 70 -10.79 1.32 -11.22
N HIS A 71 -11.97 0.75 -10.98
CA HIS A 71 -12.21 -0.69 -11.08
C HIS A 71 -11.68 -1.31 -12.38
N ALA A 72 -11.81 -0.59 -13.51
CA ALA A 72 -11.32 -1.03 -14.82
C ALA A 72 -9.79 -1.21 -14.89
N ALA A 73 -9.02 -0.50 -14.07
CA ALA A 73 -7.56 -0.61 -14.00
C ALA A 73 -7.07 -1.75 -13.09
N ILE A 74 -7.94 -2.37 -12.28
CA ILE A 74 -7.53 -3.40 -11.33
C ILE A 74 -6.89 -4.61 -12.02
N PRO A 75 -7.44 -5.18 -13.10
CA PRO A 75 -6.79 -6.27 -13.82
C PRO A 75 -5.39 -5.89 -14.34
N VAL A 76 -5.25 -4.68 -14.90
CA VAL A 76 -3.97 -4.14 -15.37
C VAL A 76 -2.95 -4.06 -14.22
N LEU A 77 -3.36 -3.53 -13.06
CA LEU A 77 -2.51 -3.47 -11.87
C LEU A 77 -2.06 -4.85 -11.40
N VAL A 78 -2.94 -5.84 -11.45
CA VAL A 78 -2.64 -7.24 -11.09
C VAL A 78 -1.59 -7.83 -12.04
N ASP A 79 -1.74 -7.64 -13.34
CA ASP A 79 -0.76 -8.12 -14.33
C ASP A 79 0.60 -7.48 -14.12
N HIS A 80 0.62 -6.20 -13.74
CA HIS A 80 1.84 -5.46 -13.44
C HIS A 80 2.55 -5.88 -12.15
N LEU A 81 1.92 -6.65 -11.24
CA LEU A 81 2.62 -7.21 -10.07
C LEU A 81 3.67 -8.27 -10.45
N HIS A 82 3.59 -8.83 -11.65
CA HIS A 82 4.51 -9.86 -12.14
C HIS A 82 5.66 -9.31 -13.00
N LYS A 83 5.61 -8.02 -13.34
CA LYS A 83 6.63 -7.35 -14.17
C LYS A 83 7.77 -6.79 -13.28
N ASP A 84 8.95 -6.60 -13.87
CA ASP A 84 10.12 -6.05 -13.17
C ASP A 84 9.97 -4.53 -13.00
N HIS A 85 9.41 -4.14 -11.86
CA HIS A 85 9.22 -2.74 -11.48
C HIS A 85 10.12 -2.35 -10.33
N GLU A 86 10.55 -1.08 -10.29
CA GLU A 86 11.21 -0.53 -9.12
C GLU A 86 10.30 -0.67 -7.88
N SER A 87 10.89 -0.93 -6.71
CA SER A 87 10.19 -1.09 -5.44
C SER A 87 9.12 -0.02 -5.17
N ARG A 88 9.36 1.24 -5.58
CA ARG A 88 8.39 2.32 -5.41
C ARG A 88 7.15 2.17 -6.29
N THR A 89 7.30 1.67 -7.51
CA THR A 89 6.19 1.39 -8.42
C THR A 89 5.38 0.21 -7.89
N ILE A 90 6.03 -0.88 -7.46
CA ILE A 90 5.34 -2.02 -6.82
C ILE A 90 4.55 -1.56 -5.58
N GLN A 91 5.13 -0.73 -4.71
CA GLN A 91 4.40 -0.18 -3.57
C GLN A 91 3.17 0.65 -3.99
N GLY A 92 3.29 1.43 -5.05
CA GLY A 92 2.17 2.19 -5.61
C GLY A 92 1.05 1.27 -6.11
N ILE A 93 1.41 0.21 -6.84
CA ILE A 93 0.46 -0.80 -7.34
C ILE A 93 -0.25 -1.50 -6.17
N VAL A 94 0.49 -2.02 -5.19
CA VAL A 94 -0.10 -2.71 -4.03
C VAL A 94 -1.03 -1.79 -3.24
N ARG A 95 -0.67 -0.51 -3.07
CA ARG A 95 -1.55 0.49 -2.44
C ARG A 95 -2.82 0.72 -3.23
N ALA A 96 -2.73 0.87 -4.55
CA ALA A 96 -3.90 1.01 -5.42
C ALA A 96 -4.79 -0.25 -5.38
N LEU A 97 -4.21 -1.44 -5.14
CA LEU A 97 -4.96 -2.67 -4.97
C LEU A 97 -5.56 -2.86 -3.56
N THR A 98 -5.24 -2.01 -2.59
CA THR A 98 -5.80 -2.05 -1.22
C THR A 98 -7.17 -1.39 -1.18
N THR A 99 -8.12 -1.97 -1.91
CA THR A 99 -9.51 -1.51 -2.05
C THR A 99 -10.44 -2.71 -2.18
N HIS A 100 -11.70 -2.57 -1.80
CA HIS A 100 -12.71 -3.63 -1.93
C HIS A 100 -12.98 -4.03 -3.39
N GLU A 101 -12.71 -3.14 -4.34
CA GLU A 101 -12.89 -3.41 -5.77
C GLU A 101 -11.92 -4.48 -6.28
N SER A 102 -10.84 -4.76 -5.53
CA SER A 102 -9.84 -5.79 -5.83
C SER A 102 -10.27 -7.21 -5.48
N ARG A 103 -11.42 -7.38 -4.81
CA ARG A 103 -11.89 -8.67 -4.33
C ARG A 103 -12.16 -9.64 -5.46
N GLY A 104 -11.66 -10.87 -5.30
CA GLY A 104 -11.78 -11.94 -6.29
C GLY A 104 -10.95 -11.74 -7.56
N VAL A 105 -10.16 -10.67 -7.64
CA VAL A 105 -9.30 -10.37 -8.80
C VAL A 105 -7.82 -10.36 -8.41
N ALA A 106 -7.47 -9.66 -7.32
CA ALA A 106 -6.06 -9.44 -6.97
C ALA A 106 -5.48 -10.47 -5.98
N PHE A 107 -6.32 -11.22 -5.27
CA PHE A 107 -5.92 -11.99 -4.10
C PHE A 107 -4.77 -12.97 -4.40
N ASP A 108 -4.90 -13.80 -5.43
CA ASP A 108 -3.88 -14.80 -5.76
C ASP A 108 -2.53 -14.19 -6.16
N ALA A 109 -2.55 -13.08 -6.91
CA ALA A 109 -1.33 -12.38 -7.28
C ALA A 109 -0.64 -11.76 -6.06
N LEU A 110 -1.42 -11.20 -5.14
CA LEU A 110 -0.93 -10.68 -3.87
C LEU A 110 -0.38 -11.79 -2.97
N VAL A 111 -0.98 -12.99 -2.95
CA VAL A 111 -0.45 -14.14 -2.19
C VAL A 111 0.91 -14.56 -2.73
N ARG A 112 1.06 -14.65 -4.06
CA ARG A 112 2.35 -14.97 -4.70
C ARG A 112 3.41 -13.94 -4.31
N LEU A 113 3.07 -12.65 -4.42
CA LEU A 113 3.99 -11.56 -4.08
C LEU A 113 4.33 -11.54 -2.58
N PHE A 114 3.36 -11.80 -1.70
CA PHE A 114 3.57 -11.85 -0.25
C PHE A 114 4.57 -12.94 0.14
N LYS A 115 4.42 -14.13 -0.47
CA LYS A 115 5.32 -15.28 -0.24
C LYS A 115 6.71 -15.05 -0.80
N SER A 116 6.84 -14.40 -1.96
CA SER A 116 8.14 -14.14 -2.59
C SER A 116 8.88 -12.92 -2.00
N THR A 117 8.17 -12.02 -1.31
CA THR A 117 8.79 -10.87 -0.66
C THR A 117 9.54 -11.31 0.59
N ALA A 118 10.79 -10.84 0.70
CA ALA A 118 11.69 -11.11 1.82
C ALA A 118 11.06 -10.82 3.20
N GLU A 119 11.64 -11.41 4.25
CA GLU A 119 11.07 -11.59 5.60
C GLU A 119 10.39 -10.37 6.25
N GLY A 120 9.57 -10.67 7.27
CA GLY A 120 8.47 -9.86 7.81
C GLY A 120 8.73 -8.46 8.34
N THR A 121 9.94 -7.90 8.22
CA THR A 121 10.25 -6.50 8.57
C THR A 121 10.18 -5.54 7.39
N SER A 122 9.99 -6.05 6.16
CA SER A 122 9.81 -5.23 4.98
C SER A 122 8.49 -4.45 5.01
N GLU A 123 8.56 -3.12 4.88
CA GLU A 123 7.40 -2.24 4.69
C GLU A 123 6.52 -2.67 3.50
N LEU A 124 7.13 -3.25 2.46
CA LEU A 124 6.38 -3.78 1.33
C LEU A 124 5.57 -5.03 1.73
N LYS A 125 6.13 -5.94 2.53
CA LYS A 125 5.42 -7.16 2.96
C LYS A 125 4.22 -6.82 3.86
N TRP A 126 4.41 -5.86 4.76
CA TRP A 126 3.33 -5.29 5.57
C TRP A 126 2.20 -4.70 4.72
N LEU A 127 2.56 -3.91 3.70
CA LEU A 127 1.60 -3.34 2.77
C LEU A 127 0.84 -4.42 1.96
N ILE A 128 1.51 -5.47 1.51
CA ILE A 128 0.86 -6.58 0.81
C ILE A 128 -0.12 -7.31 1.74
N GLY A 129 0.21 -7.48 3.03
CA GLY A 129 -0.71 -8.04 4.03
C GLY A 129 -2.00 -7.22 4.18
N ALA A 130 -1.90 -5.89 4.12
CA ALA A 130 -3.07 -5.01 4.09
C ALA A 130 -3.93 -5.23 2.83
N ALA A 131 -3.29 -5.29 1.65
CA ALA A 131 -3.97 -5.52 0.39
C ALA A 131 -4.67 -6.90 0.33
N LEU A 132 -4.04 -7.94 0.91
CA LEU A 132 -4.64 -9.27 1.05
C LEU A 132 -5.92 -9.24 1.87
N ALA A 133 -5.93 -8.51 2.99
CA ALA A 133 -7.11 -8.39 3.84
C ALA A 133 -8.29 -7.70 3.11
N GLU A 134 -8.01 -6.69 2.28
CA GLU A 134 -9.05 -5.98 1.52
C GLU A 134 -9.58 -6.78 0.32
N SER A 135 -8.70 -7.52 -0.35
CA SER A 135 -9.02 -8.30 -1.56
C SER A 135 -9.54 -9.72 -1.28
N ALA A 136 -9.52 -10.17 -0.03
CA ALA A 136 -10.03 -11.48 0.35
C ALA A 136 -11.54 -11.61 0.11
N THR A 137 -11.94 -12.81 -0.30
CA THR A 137 -13.33 -13.27 -0.39
C THR A 137 -13.57 -14.42 0.59
N ALA A 138 -14.82 -14.89 0.70
CA ALA A 138 -15.16 -16.00 1.59
C ALA A 138 -14.43 -17.31 1.26
N SER A 139 -14.04 -17.54 0.00
CA SER A 139 -13.26 -18.73 -0.38
C SER A 139 -11.79 -18.65 0.04
N ASP A 140 -11.30 -17.47 0.41
CA ASP A 140 -9.88 -17.23 0.66
C ASP A 140 -9.50 -17.33 2.15
N VAL A 141 -10.50 -17.51 3.03
CA VAL A 141 -10.36 -17.49 4.49
C VAL A 141 -9.27 -18.44 4.97
N ASP A 142 -9.24 -19.68 4.49
CA ASP A 142 -8.24 -20.66 4.89
C ASP A 142 -6.82 -20.24 4.49
N VAL A 143 -6.67 -19.58 3.34
CA VAL A 143 -5.38 -19.04 2.89
C VAL A 143 -4.93 -17.90 3.81
N VAL A 144 -5.84 -16.99 4.16
CA VAL A 144 -5.54 -15.88 5.09
C VAL A 144 -5.14 -16.41 6.47
N ILE A 145 -5.84 -17.43 6.98
CA ILE A 145 -5.51 -18.08 8.26
C ILE A 145 -4.11 -18.71 8.22
N ASN A 146 -3.79 -19.44 7.16
CA ASN A 146 -2.48 -20.06 7.00
C ASN A 146 -1.36 -19.03 6.96
N LEU A 147 -1.54 -17.92 6.23
CA LEU A 147 -0.56 -16.83 6.18
C LEU A 147 -0.43 -16.09 7.53
N ALA A 148 -1.52 -15.95 8.28
CA ALA A 148 -1.49 -15.32 9.60
C ALA A 148 -0.82 -16.20 10.67
N ASN A 149 -0.91 -17.53 10.54
CA ASN A 149 -0.26 -18.45 11.48
C ASN A 149 1.23 -18.70 11.17
N ASP A 150 1.72 -18.32 10.00
CA ASP A 150 3.14 -18.46 9.65
C ASP A 150 3.98 -17.30 10.21
N GLU A 151 4.54 -17.49 11.42
CA GLU A 151 5.35 -16.49 12.12
C GLU A 151 6.55 -15.95 11.31
N SER A 152 7.05 -16.68 10.30
CA SER A 152 8.14 -16.20 9.42
C SER A 152 7.76 -14.94 8.64
N HIS A 153 6.47 -14.67 8.50
CA HIS A 153 5.95 -13.49 7.83
C HIS A 153 5.97 -12.24 8.72
N GLY A 154 6.32 -12.35 10.00
CA GLY A 154 6.53 -11.24 10.94
C GLY A 154 5.39 -10.21 10.92
N ARG A 155 5.75 -8.93 10.83
CA ARG A 155 4.79 -7.79 10.77
C ARG A 155 3.93 -7.81 9.51
N GLY A 156 4.34 -8.52 8.45
CA GLY A 156 3.53 -8.77 7.26
C GLY A 156 2.12 -9.28 7.56
N ARG A 157 1.95 -9.94 8.71
CA ARG A 157 0.70 -10.54 9.14
C ARG A 157 -0.29 -9.58 9.81
N GLU A 158 0.17 -8.38 10.20
CA GLU A 158 -0.56 -7.45 11.09
C GLU A 158 -2.03 -7.24 10.69
N PHE A 159 -2.35 -7.16 9.39
CA PHE A 159 -3.71 -6.89 8.92
C PHE A 159 -4.51 -8.11 8.48
N LEU A 160 -3.88 -9.29 8.34
CA LEU A 160 -4.56 -10.50 7.88
C LEU A 160 -5.82 -10.85 8.69
N PRO A 161 -5.92 -10.61 10.01
CA PRO A 161 -7.16 -10.84 10.75
C PRO A 161 -8.38 -10.08 10.21
N LEU A 162 -8.18 -8.92 9.58
CA LEU A 162 -9.27 -8.15 8.96
C LEU A 162 -9.83 -8.87 7.72
N GLY A 163 -9.07 -9.73 7.06
CA GLY A 163 -9.54 -10.53 5.94
C GLY A 163 -10.56 -11.61 6.33
N LEU A 164 -10.75 -11.88 7.63
CA LEU A 164 -11.73 -12.87 8.11
C LEU A 164 -13.13 -12.26 8.28
N ILE A 165 -13.30 -10.94 8.21
CA ILE A 165 -14.60 -10.29 8.45
C ILE A 165 -15.65 -10.61 7.37
N ILE A 166 -15.21 -11.15 6.23
CA ILE A 166 -16.08 -11.57 5.14
C ILE A 166 -16.74 -12.94 5.37
N ALA A 167 -16.31 -13.69 6.41
CA ALA A 167 -16.79 -15.02 6.72
C ALA A 167 -17.88 -15.00 7.80
N SER A 168 -18.57 -16.12 8.00
CA SER A 168 -19.56 -16.23 9.09
C SER A 168 -18.87 -16.18 10.45
N LYS A 169 -19.49 -15.47 11.40
CA LYS A 169 -18.95 -15.30 12.75
C LYS A 169 -18.63 -16.62 13.43
N GLU A 170 -19.49 -17.63 13.28
CA GLU A 170 -19.32 -18.95 13.89
C GLU A 170 -18.02 -19.63 13.43
N SER A 171 -17.64 -19.42 12.17
CA SER A 171 -16.44 -20.04 11.58
C SER A 171 -15.14 -19.37 12.03
N VAL A 172 -15.11 -18.04 12.14
CA VAL A 172 -13.86 -17.28 12.36
C VAL A 172 -13.67 -16.76 13.77
N LEU A 173 -14.71 -16.68 14.60
CA LEU A 173 -14.61 -16.12 15.95
C LEU A 173 -13.59 -16.87 16.84
N PRO A 174 -13.55 -18.22 16.89
CA PRO A 174 -12.57 -18.93 17.71
C PRO A 174 -11.13 -18.67 17.27
N ILE A 175 -10.91 -18.54 15.95
CA ILE A 175 -9.58 -18.26 15.36
C ILE A 175 -9.13 -16.85 15.76
N LEU A 176 -9.99 -15.85 15.54
CA LEU A 176 -9.70 -14.47 15.91
C LEU A 176 -9.47 -14.30 17.41
N GLN A 177 -10.21 -15.04 18.25
CA GLN A 177 -9.99 -15.07 19.71
C GLN A 177 -8.60 -15.63 20.05
N GLY A 178 -8.17 -16.69 19.38
CA GLY A 178 -6.81 -17.25 19.50
C GLY A 178 -5.71 -16.23 19.21
N TRP A 179 -5.92 -15.35 18.23
CA TRP A 179 -4.96 -14.30 17.87
C TRP A 179 -4.96 -13.07 18.78
N THR A 180 -5.87 -12.96 19.77
CA THR A 180 -5.95 -11.77 20.62
C THR A 180 -4.74 -11.55 21.53
N ASN A 181 -3.89 -12.56 21.71
CA ASN A 181 -2.63 -12.49 22.46
C ASN A 181 -1.38 -12.55 21.58
N ASP A 182 -1.52 -12.71 20.27
CA ASP A 182 -0.40 -12.69 19.33
C ASP A 182 0.16 -11.25 19.21
N PRO A 183 1.48 -11.05 19.29
CA PRO A 183 2.09 -9.72 19.31
C PRO A 183 1.83 -8.90 18.03
N GLU A 184 1.72 -9.55 16.87
CA GLU A 184 1.49 -8.90 15.58
C GLU A 184 0.00 -8.80 15.24
N LEU A 185 -0.78 -9.84 15.58
CA LEU A 185 -2.17 -9.96 15.16
C LEU A 185 -3.17 -9.34 16.15
N SER A 186 -2.81 -9.20 17.44
CA SER A 186 -3.75 -8.88 18.52
C SER A 186 -4.64 -7.67 18.23
N LYS A 187 -4.05 -6.59 17.72
CA LYS A 187 -4.77 -5.34 17.45
C LYS A 187 -5.82 -5.52 16.37
N SER A 188 -5.44 -6.11 15.23
CA SER A 188 -6.35 -6.36 14.12
C SER A 188 -7.37 -7.44 14.42
N ALA A 189 -7.00 -8.48 15.16
CA ALA A 189 -7.91 -9.52 15.62
C ALA A 189 -9.02 -8.95 16.50
N LYS A 190 -8.66 -8.13 17.51
CA LYS A 190 -9.65 -7.42 18.35
C LYS A 190 -10.55 -6.48 17.54
N LYS A 191 -10.01 -5.83 16.50
CA LYS A 191 -10.81 -5.00 15.58
C LYS A 191 -11.76 -5.85 14.74
N ALA A 192 -11.28 -6.95 14.15
CA ALA A 192 -12.08 -7.86 13.34
C ALA A 192 -13.26 -8.43 14.14
N ILE A 193 -13.04 -8.89 15.39
CA ILE A 193 -14.09 -9.40 16.27
C ILE A 193 -15.23 -8.38 16.46
N LYS A 194 -14.92 -7.08 16.56
CA LYS A 194 -15.93 -6.01 16.69
C LYS A 194 -16.71 -5.74 15.38
N LEU A 195 -16.14 -6.11 14.25
CA LEU A 195 -16.71 -5.89 12.91
C LEU A 195 -17.49 -7.10 12.38
N LEU A 196 -17.33 -8.29 12.98
CA LEU A 196 -18.13 -9.47 12.64
C LEU A 196 -19.61 -9.17 12.82
N ARG A 197 -20.38 -9.48 11.77
CA ARG A 197 -21.84 -9.37 11.77
C ARG A 197 -22.46 -10.65 12.30
#